data_AF-A0A5C6MMN1-F1
#
_entry.id   AF-A0A5C6MMN1-F1
#
_cell.length_a   1.000
_cell.length_b   1.000
_cell.length_c   1.000
_cell.angle_alpha   90.00
_cell.angle_beta   90.00
_cell.angle_gamma   90.00
#
_symmetry.space_group_name_H-M   'P 1'
#
loop_
_entity.id
_entity.type
_entity.pdbx_description
1 polymer ?
#
loop_
_entity_poly.entity_id
_entity_poly.type
_entity_poly.pdbx_seq_one_letter_code
_entity_poly.pdbx_strand_id
1 'polypeptide(L)'
;MVNFYTTTLGMQVITFKMAEEQLQRLRAQLKEREEQVHKAAQAGLDLLNQQVELQDKLEEQRVEMTSALEALEQEKYSLQKELELKTRMLQSLESDFDYMKKQQMQDAQEQQQHREQLHSTALSELNNQILRLQSSLEESKLNEKQLKHKLETQTETLNNKLEELRALNERTGSSMASEMMDVQIKIIDLENAKVELEQKLQECQYSEQQLEQTKSNLQLCLEHITEEKEKREKEAVSWFNAFEKSREANRDLQIQLDQVLQQAQDPNSKGNSLFAELEDKRAEMERQFISMKVQYQSLQKQQDFSKQQLQRMKVQIATLMQLQGSRADSAQVERLQSMLSEKNGEIQNLMVKLQRLEKVELTLKVQSANPTPETGDGLDYTYYTDLLKMKLDNAVKDTERLGDELSLQRMKSLSESQRALELERKLFSSERLLQQAQSDKMKLQLRVEELQHKYEPKESKRNLTEKRKKVKLPVDVAPSSKEPLKRFEQVLSVEMEETNTKTTDTEVQCVPKTEILSSTQVSLPVSESGLRPSKCVKTNTDVPVEIPNPRSPVNDCKEKQERKEKVEMIHVGSVSTMENECAQQ
;
A
#
# COMPACT_ATOMS: atom_id res chain seq x y z
N MET A 1 94.57 19.20 -72.74
CA MET A 1 93.88 18.25 -71.84
C MET A 1 93.86 18.72 -70.39
N VAL A 2 95.00 19.01 -69.74
CA VAL A 2 95.08 19.33 -68.28
C VAL A 2 94.02 20.33 -67.79
N ASN A 3 93.91 21.51 -68.43
CA ASN A 3 92.95 22.56 -68.01
C ASN A 3 91.47 22.15 -68.09
N PHE A 4 91.12 21.13 -68.87
CA PHE A 4 89.75 20.60 -68.93
C PHE A 4 89.45 19.80 -67.66
N TYR A 5 90.34 18.88 -67.28
CA TYR A 5 90.21 18.07 -66.07
C TYR A 5 90.16 18.93 -64.80
N THR A 6 91.00 19.97 -64.67
CA THR A 6 90.94 20.86 -63.49
C THR A 6 89.62 21.62 -63.41
N THR A 7 89.04 22.01 -64.54
CA THR A 7 87.75 22.73 -64.58
C THR A 7 86.59 21.77 -64.26
N THR A 8 86.59 20.55 -64.81
CA THR A 8 85.58 19.53 -64.49
C THR A 8 85.64 19.11 -63.02
N LEU A 9 86.84 18.88 -62.47
CA LEU A 9 87.02 18.54 -61.05
C LEU A 9 86.60 19.70 -60.15
N GLY A 10 86.92 20.94 -60.52
CA GLY A 10 86.46 22.15 -59.82
C GLY A 10 84.94 22.27 -59.79
N MET A 11 84.26 22.05 -60.93
CA MET A 11 82.80 22.01 -60.98
C MET A 11 82.22 20.87 -60.15
N GLN A 12 82.82 19.67 -60.17
CA GLN A 12 82.37 18.53 -59.35
C GLN A 12 82.52 18.80 -57.84
N VAL A 13 83.60 19.46 -57.41
CA VAL A 13 83.78 19.88 -56.00
C VAL A 13 82.78 20.97 -55.61
N ILE A 14 82.45 21.90 -56.51
CA ILE A 14 81.43 22.93 -56.26
C ILE A 14 80.03 22.32 -56.19
N THR A 15 79.64 21.41 -57.10
CA THR A 15 78.33 20.73 -57.03
C THR A 15 78.23 19.81 -55.83
N PHE A 16 79.31 19.12 -55.44
CA PHE A 16 79.35 18.31 -54.22
C PHE A 16 79.14 19.18 -52.96
N LYS A 17 79.85 20.31 -52.83
CA LYS A 17 79.66 21.24 -51.71
C LYS A 17 78.24 21.83 -51.67
N MET A 18 77.68 22.23 -52.81
CA MET A 18 76.29 22.69 -52.87
C MET A 18 75.29 21.59 -52.46
N ALA A 19 75.56 20.33 -52.82
CA ALA A 19 74.75 19.19 -52.40
C ALA A 19 74.88 18.89 -50.90
N GLU A 20 76.08 19.02 -50.31
CA GLU A 20 76.28 18.92 -48.86
C GLU A 20 75.56 20.04 -48.10
N GLU A 21 75.64 21.30 -48.57
CA GLU A 21 74.90 22.41 -47.99
C GLU A 21 73.38 22.21 -48.09
N GLN A 22 72.88 21.70 -49.23
CA GLN A 22 71.46 21.36 -49.38
C GLN A 22 71.06 20.22 -48.44
N LEU A 23 71.88 19.18 -48.28
CA LEU A 23 71.67 18.10 -47.31
C LEU A 23 71.66 18.61 -45.86
N GLN A 24 72.53 19.55 -45.51
CA GLN A 24 72.54 20.17 -44.17
C GLN A 24 71.28 21.02 -43.94
N ARG A 25 70.86 21.82 -44.93
CA ARG A 25 69.60 22.62 -44.85
C ARG A 25 68.37 21.71 -44.75
N LEU A 26 68.31 20.63 -45.52
CA LEU A 26 67.22 19.65 -45.46
C LEU A 26 67.19 18.91 -44.11
N ARG A 27 68.35 18.54 -43.55
CA ARG A 27 68.44 17.96 -42.19
C ARG A 27 67.99 18.94 -41.11
N ALA A 28 68.37 20.22 -41.22
CA ALA A 28 67.93 21.25 -40.29
C ALA A 28 66.41 21.48 -40.36
N GLN A 29 65.84 21.60 -41.57
CA GLN A 29 64.40 21.71 -41.79
C GLN A 29 63.62 20.48 -41.31
N LEU A 30 64.18 19.28 -41.49
CA LEU A 30 63.59 18.04 -41.01
C LEU A 30 63.55 18.01 -39.47
N LYS A 31 64.66 18.37 -38.80
CA LYS A 31 64.70 18.50 -37.34
C LYS A 31 63.75 19.58 -36.81
N GLU A 32 63.65 20.72 -37.50
CA GLU A 32 62.70 21.78 -37.14
C GLU A 32 61.24 21.28 -37.26
N ARG A 33 60.92 20.52 -38.31
CA ARG A 33 59.61 19.89 -38.50
C ARG A 33 59.33 18.83 -37.43
N GLU A 34 60.31 18.00 -37.07
CA GLU A 34 60.18 17.04 -35.96
C GLU A 34 59.92 17.75 -34.64
N GLU A 35 60.65 18.82 -34.32
CA GLU A 35 60.40 19.65 -33.13
C GLU A 35 59.02 20.31 -33.14
N GLN A 36 58.55 20.80 -34.30
CA GLN A 36 57.20 21.34 -34.45
C GLN A 36 56.12 20.26 -34.24
N VAL A 37 56.33 19.05 -34.79
CA VAL A 37 55.42 17.91 -34.60
C VAL A 37 55.41 17.44 -33.15
N HIS A 38 56.56 17.38 -32.46
CA HIS A 38 56.62 17.07 -31.04
C HIS A 38 55.89 18.12 -30.18
N LYS A 39 56.09 19.42 -30.46
CA LYS A 39 55.38 20.52 -29.77
C LYS A 39 53.86 20.45 -30.01
N ALA A 40 53.43 20.14 -31.23
CA ALA A 40 52.01 19.97 -31.57
C ALA A 40 51.39 18.71 -30.91
N ALA A 41 52.12 17.60 -30.89
CA ALA A 41 51.69 16.38 -30.22
C ALA A 41 51.58 16.55 -28.71
N GLN A 42 52.52 17.28 -28.08
CA GLN A 42 52.46 17.58 -26.65
C GLN A 42 51.32 18.55 -26.33
N ALA A 43 51.12 19.62 -27.10
CA ALA A 43 49.96 20.49 -26.93
C ALA A 43 48.62 19.74 -27.11
N GLY A 44 48.57 18.77 -28.03
CA GLY A 44 47.41 17.87 -28.20
C GLY A 44 47.19 16.94 -27.00
N LEU A 45 48.25 16.44 -26.39
CA LEU A 45 48.19 15.64 -25.16
C LEU A 45 47.76 16.49 -23.96
N ASP A 46 48.29 17.70 -23.81
CA ASP A 46 47.93 18.63 -22.74
C ASP A 46 46.45 19.04 -22.84
N LEU A 47 45.93 19.29 -24.05
CA LEU A 47 44.51 19.53 -24.30
C LEU A 47 43.64 18.29 -24.00
N LEU A 48 44.11 17.09 -24.34
CA LEU A 48 43.40 15.84 -24.02
C LEU A 48 43.33 15.61 -22.50
N ASN A 49 44.43 15.87 -21.78
CA ASN A 49 44.46 15.78 -20.32
C ASN A 49 43.50 16.80 -19.68
N GLN A 50 43.46 18.04 -20.17
CA GLN A 50 42.49 19.05 -19.74
C GLN A 50 41.04 18.64 -20.03
N GLN A 51 40.78 18.00 -21.18
CA GLN A 51 39.46 17.47 -21.51
C GLN A 51 39.03 16.34 -20.56
N VAL A 52 39.95 15.43 -20.21
CA VAL A 52 39.69 14.37 -19.21
C VAL A 52 39.42 14.99 -17.84
N GLU A 53 40.28 15.90 -17.35
CA GLU A 53 40.07 16.60 -16.08
C GLU A 53 38.71 17.33 -16.00
N LEU A 54 38.27 17.97 -17.09
CA LEU A 54 36.97 18.65 -17.15
C LEU A 54 35.81 17.66 -17.20
N GLN A 55 35.99 16.50 -17.83
CA GLN A 55 34.99 15.43 -17.87
C GLN A 55 34.85 14.76 -16.49
N ASP A 56 35.96 14.50 -15.80
CA ASP A 56 35.98 13.92 -14.46
C ASP A 56 35.29 14.85 -13.45
N LYS A 57 35.62 16.15 -13.44
CA LYS A 57 34.96 17.17 -12.59
C LYS A 57 33.46 17.32 -12.89
N LEU A 58 33.06 17.15 -14.15
CA LEU A 58 31.65 17.21 -14.55
C LEU A 58 30.87 15.96 -14.12
N GLU A 59 31.51 14.78 -14.11
CA GLU A 59 30.90 13.55 -13.61
C GLU A 59 30.88 13.50 -12.07
N GLU A 60 31.90 14.02 -11.40
CA GLU A 60 31.91 14.24 -9.93
C GLU A 60 30.73 15.13 -9.51
N GLN A 61 30.55 16.28 -10.15
CA GLN A 61 29.38 17.15 -9.91
C GLN A 61 28.03 16.48 -10.20
N ARG A 62 27.95 15.57 -11.19
CA ARG A 62 26.74 14.78 -11.44
C ARG A 62 26.46 13.77 -10.34
N VAL A 63 27.48 13.09 -9.84
CA VAL A 63 27.35 12.14 -8.73
C VAL A 63 26.94 12.86 -7.45
N GLU A 64 27.55 14.01 -7.14
CA GLU A 64 27.17 14.86 -6.02
C GLU A 64 25.70 15.32 -6.12
N MET A 65 25.31 15.90 -7.27
CA MET A 65 23.94 16.36 -7.49
C MET A 65 22.91 15.23 -7.46
N THR A 66 23.25 14.03 -7.95
CA THR A 66 22.38 12.85 -7.91
C THR A 66 22.20 12.35 -6.49
N SER A 67 23.31 12.22 -5.73
CA SER A 67 23.29 11.84 -4.31
C SER A 67 22.48 12.83 -3.45
N ALA A 68 22.61 14.14 -3.72
CA ALA A 68 21.83 15.17 -3.05
C ALA A 68 20.32 15.07 -3.37
N LEU A 69 19.95 14.78 -4.62
CA LEU A 69 18.55 14.54 -5.01
C LEU A 69 17.99 13.27 -4.35
N GLU A 70 18.73 12.17 -4.34
CA GLU A 70 18.35 10.92 -3.67
C GLU A 70 18.17 11.11 -2.15
N ALA A 71 19.03 11.90 -1.51
CA ALA A 71 18.91 12.22 -0.09
C ALA A 71 17.64 13.06 0.21
N LEU A 72 17.40 14.13 -0.56
CA LEU A 72 16.20 14.97 -0.42
C LEU A 72 14.91 14.20 -0.72
N GLU A 73 14.93 13.24 -1.65
CA GLU A 73 13.79 12.37 -1.93
C GLU A 73 13.53 11.39 -0.76
N GLN A 74 14.58 10.81 -0.17
CA GLN A 74 14.47 9.98 1.03
C GLN A 74 13.93 10.77 2.24
N GLU A 75 14.44 11.98 2.49
CA GLU A 75 13.94 12.86 3.54
C GLU A 75 12.46 13.22 3.33
N LYS A 76 12.08 13.62 2.11
CA LYS A 76 10.68 13.88 1.73
C LYS A 76 9.78 12.69 2.01
N TYR A 77 10.18 11.48 1.62
CA TYR A 77 9.40 10.26 1.88
C TYR A 77 9.35 9.88 3.38
N SER A 78 10.37 10.22 4.15
CA SER A 78 10.38 10.03 5.61
C SER A 78 9.42 11.00 6.29
N LEU A 79 9.55 12.31 5.99
CA LEU A 79 8.70 13.38 6.53
C LEU A 79 7.23 13.20 6.15
N GLN A 80 6.93 12.74 4.93
CA GLN A 80 5.54 12.43 4.54
C GLN A 80 4.94 11.32 5.41
N LYS A 81 5.68 10.24 5.69
CA LYS A 81 5.20 9.14 6.56
C LYS A 81 5.04 9.59 8.00
N GLU A 82 5.94 10.44 8.49
CA GLU A 82 5.83 11.03 9.84
C GLU A 82 4.61 11.95 9.96
N LEU A 83 4.34 12.77 8.93
CA LEU A 83 3.16 13.62 8.85
C LEU A 83 1.88 12.78 8.83
N GLU A 84 1.80 11.76 7.96
CA GLU A 84 0.66 10.84 7.92
C GLU A 84 0.41 10.15 9.27
N LEU A 85 1.47 9.73 9.98
CA LEU A 85 1.35 9.15 11.32
C LEU A 85 0.83 10.17 12.34
N LYS A 86 1.38 11.40 12.33
CA LYS A 86 0.92 12.49 13.20
C LYS A 86 -0.53 12.87 12.93
N THR A 87 -0.98 12.92 11.68
CA THR A 87 -2.39 13.14 11.32
C THR A 87 -3.29 12.03 11.86
N ARG A 88 -2.91 10.75 11.72
CA ARG A 88 -3.68 9.63 12.28
C ARG A 88 -3.74 9.67 13.83
N MET A 89 -2.65 10.06 14.49
CA MET A 89 -2.62 10.23 15.95
C MET A 89 -3.50 11.39 16.41
N LEU A 90 -3.49 12.53 15.70
CA LEU A 90 -4.38 13.66 15.99
C LEU A 90 -5.85 13.27 15.82
N GLN A 91 -6.21 12.58 14.73
CA GLN A 91 -7.57 12.07 14.49
C GLN A 91 -8.05 11.11 15.60
N SER A 92 -7.16 10.27 16.14
CA SER A 92 -7.47 9.44 17.32
C SER A 92 -7.79 10.32 18.54
N LEU A 93 -6.89 11.24 18.89
CA LEU A 93 -7.05 12.12 20.06
C LEU A 93 -8.27 13.06 19.94
N GLU A 94 -8.60 13.51 18.73
CA GLU A 94 -9.83 14.24 18.42
C GLU A 94 -11.05 13.35 18.70
N SER A 95 -11.05 12.08 18.26
CA SER A 95 -12.16 11.16 18.53
C SER A 95 -12.29 10.78 20.02
N ASP A 96 -11.18 10.62 20.73
CA ASP A 96 -11.14 10.37 22.18
C ASP A 96 -11.67 11.59 22.97
N PHE A 97 -11.26 12.80 22.58
CA PHE A 97 -11.75 14.05 23.16
C PHE A 97 -13.26 14.22 22.93
N ASP A 98 -13.71 13.98 21.71
CA ASP A 98 -15.12 14.15 21.34
C ASP A 98 -16.01 13.07 21.98
N TYR A 99 -15.48 11.87 22.26
CA TYR A 99 -16.11 10.84 23.09
C TYR A 99 -16.22 11.27 24.56
N MET A 100 -15.10 11.68 25.18
CA MET A 100 -15.09 12.15 26.57
C MET A 100 -16.02 13.36 26.80
N LYS A 101 -16.07 14.28 25.83
CA LYS A 101 -16.97 15.45 25.84
C LYS A 101 -18.44 15.07 25.72
N LYS A 102 -18.78 14.04 24.93
CA LYS A 102 -20.15 13.49 24.86
C LYS A 102 -20.54 12.81 26.17
N GLN A 103 -19.64 12.00 26.76
CA GLN A 103 -19.87 11.37 28.05
C GLN A 103 -20.12 12.41 29.16
N GLN A 104 -19.24 13.41 29.30
CA GLN A 104 -19.42 14.47 30.30
C GLN A 104 -20.71 15.29 30.11
N MET A 105 -21.13 15.51 28.85
CA MET A 105 -22.41 16.17 28.56
C MET A 105 -23.59 15.31 29.01
N GLN A 106 -23.56 14.00 28.74
CA GLN A 106 -24.59 13.06 29.16
C GLN A 106 -24.63 12.93 30.70
N ASP A 107 -23.50 12.71 31.36
CA ASP A 107 -23.40 12.61 32.82
C ASP A 107 -23.97 13.87 33.51
N ALA A 108 -23.67 15.06 32.97
CA ALA A 108 -24.18 16.33 33.48
C ALA A 108 -25.69 16.51 33.23
N GLN A 109 -26.20 16.05 32.09
CA GLN A 109 -27.63 16.07 31.78
C GLN A 109 -28.41 15.11 32.69
N GLU A 110 -27.93 13.88 32.88
CA GLU A 110 -28.55 12.88 33.75
C GLU A 110 -28.58 13.36 35.21
N GLN A 111 -27.50 13.97 35.70
CA GLN A 111 -27.47 14.60 37.03
C GLN A 111 -28.44 15.80 37.13
N GLN A 112 -28.60 16.59 36.07
CA GLN A 112 -29.55 17.71 36.07
C GLN A 112 -31.00 17.21 36.12
N GLN A 113 -31.37 16.28 35.24
CA GLN A 113 -32.71 15.71 35.19
C GLN A 113 -33.06 14.96 36.48
N HIS A 114 -32.10 14.26 37.11
CA HIS A 114 -32.33 13.63 38.41
C HIS A 114 -32.59 14.65 39.52
N ARG A 115 -31.88 15.79 39.55
CA ARG A 115 -32.17 16.88 40.49
C ARG A 115 -33.53 17.53 40.22
N GLU A 116 -33.89 17.75 38.96
CA GLU A 116 -35.18 18.32 38.57
C GLU A 116 -36.35 17.40 38.97
N GLN A 117 -36.19 16.09 38.82
CA GLN A 117 -37.14 15.07 39.32
C GLN A 117 -37.26 15.10 40.86
N LEU A 118 -36.14 15.17 41.58
CA LEU A 118 -36.14 15.28 43.05
C LEU A 118 -36.77 16.58 43.56
N HIS A 119 -36.53 17.70 42.88
CA HIS A 119 -37.19 18.97 43.20
C HIS A 119 -38.68 18.95 42.88
N SER A 120 -39.08 18.35 41.75
CA SER A 120 -40.49 18.19 41.36
C SER A 120 -41.27 17.32 42.35
N THR A 121 -40.69 16.19 42.79
CA THR A 121 -41.30 15.33 43.82
C THR A 121 -41.40 16.05 45.16
N ALA A 122 -40.35 16.73 45.63
CA ALA A 122 -40.40 17.50 46.89
C ALA A 122 -41.42 18.67 46.85
N LEU A 123 -41.55 19.37 45.72
CA LEU A 123 -42.57 20.41 45.52
C LEU A 123 -43.99 19.81 45.53
N SER A 124 -44.19 18.66 44.90
CA SER A 124 -45.46 17.93 44.92
C SER A 124 -45.81 17.47 46.35
N GLU A 125 -44.87 16.91 47.09
CA GLU A 125 -45.08 16.50 48.50
C GLU A 125 -45.45 17.69 49.39
N LEU A 126 -44.73 18.81 49.26
CA LEU A 126 -44.99 20.03 50.02
C LEU A 126 -46.36 20.64 49.66
N ASN A 127 -46.72 20.69 48.38
CA ASN A 127 -48.04 21.16 47.95
C ASN A 127 -49.16 20.26 48.50
N ASN A 128 -48.97 18.94 48.46
CA ASN A 128 -49.88 17.98 49.08
C ASN A 128 -49.95 18.11 50.61
N GLN A 129 -48.92 18.63 51.30
CA GLN A 129 -49.01 18.97 52.73
C GLN A 129 -49.80 20.28 52.94
N ILE A 130 -49.55 21.31 52.14
CA ILE A 130 -50.25 22.60 52.21
C ILE A 130 -51.76 22.39 52.02
N LEU A 131 -52.19 21.64 51.00
CA LEU A 131 -53.60 21.34 50.74
C LEU A 131 -54.28 20.62 51.92
N ARG A 132 -53.59 19.67 52.58
CA ARG A 132 -54.10 18.97 53.77
C ARG A 132 -54.20 19.88 55.02
N LEU A 133 -53.27 20.82 55.17
CA LEU A 133 -53.33 21.82 56.25
C LEU A 133 -54.43 22.86 55.99
N GLN A 134 -54.67 23.23 54.73
CA GLN A 134 -55.77 24.11 54.34
C GLN A 134 -57.13 23.46 54.61
N SER A 135 -57.37 22.22 54.20
CA SER A 135 -58.65 21.54 54.45
C SER A 135 -58.92 21.35 55.96
N SER A 136 -57.90 20.98 56.75
CA SER A 136 -58.02 20.88 58.20
C SER A 136 -58.28 22.24 58.88
N LEU A 137 -57.68 23.32 58.38
CA LEU A 137 -57.95 24.68 58.85
C LEU A 137 -59.39 25.14 58.51
N GLU A 138 -59.92 24.77 57.35
CA GLU A 138 -61.30 25.07 56.96
C GLU A 138 -62.32 24.26 57.76
N GLU A 139 -62.07 22.97 57.99
CA GLU A 139 -62.85 22.13 58.89
C GLU A 139 -62.88 22.70 60.33
N SER A 140 -61.73 23.11 60.85
CA SER A 140 -61.62 23.74 62.17
C SER A 140 -62.41 25.06 62.25
N LYS A 141 -62.29 25.93 61.25
CA LYS A 141 -63.08 27.18 61.14
C LYS A 141 -64.58 26.92 61.03
N LEU A 142 -65.01 25.86 60.33
CA LEU A 142 -66.41 25.48 60.22
C LEU A 142 -66.95 25.00 61.57
N ASN A 143 -66.20 24.16 62.27
CA ASN A 143 -66.53 23.69 63.62
C ASN A 143 -66.60 24.85 64.63
N GLU A 144 -65.68 25.82 64.56
CA GLU A 144 -65.71 27.04 65.37
C GLU A 144 -66.99 27.86 65.13
N LYS A 145 -67.37 28.08 63.86
CA LYS A 145 -68.62 28.77 63.50
C LYS A 145 -69.86 28.04 64.04
N GLN A 146 -69.91 26.72 63.92
CA GLN A 146 -71.01 25.92 64.45
C GLN A 146 -71.11 25.99 65.99
N LEU A 147 -69.98 26.00 66.69
CA LEU A 147 -69.94 26.13 68.15
C LEU A 147 -70.36 27.54 68.61
N LYS A 148 -69.93 28.58 67.91
CA LYS A 148 -70.35 29.98 68.16
C LYS A 148 -71.86 30.12 68.03
N HIS A 149 -72.46 29.67 66.93
CA HIS A 149 -73.91 29.76 66.72
C HIS A 149 -74.72 28.95 67.75
N LYS A 150 -74.21 27.79 68.20
CA LYS A 150 -74.82 27.01 69.30
C LYS A 150 -74.76 27.74 70.65
N LEU A 151 -73.69 28.49 70.92
CA LEU A 151 -73.57 29.29 72.14
C LEU A 151 -74.44 30.56 72.09
N GLU A 152 -74.52 31.18 70.93
CA GLU A 152 -75.36 32.36 70.64
C GLU A 152 -76.86 32.05 70.83
N THR A 153 -77.37 31.00 70.19
CA THR A 153 -78.76 30.53 70.37
C THR A 153 -79.09 30.10 71.80
N GLN A 154 -78.12 29.52 72.54
CA GLN A 154 -78.28 29.26 73.98
C GLN A 154 -78.33 30.56 74.81
N THR A 155 -77.53 31.57 74.46
CA THR A 155 -77.50 32.88 75.14
C THR A 155 -78.80 33.65 74.92
N GLU A 156 -79.30 33.66 73.69
CA GLU A 156 -80.60 34.21 73.31
C GLU A 156 -81.75 33.52 74.06
N THR A 157 -81.76 32.19 74.11
CA THR A 157 -82.76 31.40 74.87
C THR A 157 -82.77 31.78 76.36
N LEU A 158 -81.60 32.05 76.95
CA LEU A 158 -81.49 32.52 78.34
C LEU A 158 -81.96 33.97 78.51
N ASN A 159 -81.68 34.86 77.56
CA ASN A 159 -82.15 36.25 77.63
C ASN A 159 -83.68 36.33 77.51
N ASN A 160 -84.28 35.57 76.59
CA ASN A 160 -85.73 35.50 76.43
C ASN A 160 -86.41 35.03 77.74
N LYS A 161 -85.79 34.08 78.47
CA LYS A 161 -86.28 33.62 79.78
C LYS A 161 -86.09 34.67 80.90
N LEU A 162 -85.07 35.52 80.83
CA LEU A 162 -84.92 36.68 81.72
C LEU A 162 -85.97 37.77 81.44
N GLU A 163 -86.35 37.96 80.17
CA GLU A 163 -87.36 38.93 79.75
C GLU A 163 -88.79 38.48 80.07
N GLU A 164 -89.10 37.19 79.92
CA GLU A 164 -90.35 36.60 80.43
C GLU A 164 -90.55 36.88 81.93
N LEU A 165 -89.49 36.73 82.73
CA LEU A 165 -89.52 37.01 84.18
C LEU A 165 -89.68 38.51 84.47
N ARG A 166 -89.05 39.39 83.68
CA ARG A 166 -89.17 40.85 83.80
C ARG A 166 -90.58 41.34 83.46
N ALA A 167 -91.14 40.86 82.35
CA ALA A 167 -92.49 41.20 81.91
C ALA A 167 -93.57 40.73 82.90
N LEU A 168 -93.41 39.57 83.54
CA LEU A 168 -94.28 39.11 84.61
C LEU A 168 -94.26 40.04 85.84
N ASN A 169 -93.10 40.60 86.19
CA ASN A 169 -92.95 41.55 87.30
C ASN A 169 -93.62 42.90 86.98
N GLU A 170 -93.36 43.47 85.81
CA GLU A 170 -93.85 44.81 85.40
C GLU A 170 -95.38 44.86 85.20
N ARG A 171 -96.00 43.75 84.76
CA ARG A 171 -97.45 43.66 84.52
C ARG A 171 -98.33 43.81 85.78
N THR A 172 -97.71 43.92 86.95
CA THR A 172 -98.35 44.15 88.25
C THR A 172 -98.57 45.65 88.57
N GLY A 173 -98.10 46.58 87.72
CA GLY A 173 -97.67 47.91 88.19
C GLY A 173 -98.55 49.17 88.01
N SER A 174 -99.47 49.30 87.03
CA SER A 174 -100.07 50.63 86.73
C SER A 174 -101.49 50.65 86.15
N SER A 175 -102.15 51.83 86.21
CA SER A 175 -103.60 52.01 85.97
C SER A 175 -104.00 53.33 85.27
N MET A 176 -103.19 53.84 84.33
CA MET A 176 -103.61 54.87 83.35
C MET A 176 -103.53 54.31 81.92
N ALA A 177 -104.06 53.10 81.73
CA ALA A 177 -103.60 52.15 80.72
C ALA A 177 -104.41 52.12 79.40
N SER A 178 -104.89 53.27 78.90
CA SER A 178 -105.55 53.35 77.58
C SER A 178 -104.78 54.27 76.63
N GLU A 179 -104.99 55.58 76.62
CA GLU A 179 -104.35 56.49 75.64
C GLU A 179 -102.81 56.48 75.74
N MET A 180 -102.25 56.39 76.95
CA MET A 180 -100.82 56.19 77.16
C MET A 180 -100.34 54.84 76.59
N MET A 181 -101.18 53.81 76.67
CA MET A 181 -100.89 52.49 76.12
C MET A 181 -100.99 52.48 74.59
N ASP A 182 -101.94 53.19 73.98
CA ASP A 182 -102.03 53.36 72.52
C ASP A 182 -100.83 54.12 71.93
N VAL A 183 -100.30 55.13 72.66
CA VAL A 183 -99.07 55.82 72.28
C VAL A 183 -97.85 54.92 72.48
N GLN A 184 -97.79 54.16 73.58
CA GLN A 184 -96.67 53.28 73.87
C GLN A 184 -96.62 52.05 72.95
N ILE A 185 -97.77 51.52 72.52
CA ILE A 185 -97.88 50.52 71.44
C ILE A 185 -97.28 51.08 70.15
N LYS A 186 -97.65 52.29 69.74
CA LYS A 186 -97.09 52.92 68.52
C LYS A 186 -95.59 53.20 68.60
N ILE A 187 -95.06 53.49 69.79
CA ILE A 187 -93.62 53.60 70.02
C ILE A 187 -92.96 52.23 69.83
N ILE A 188 -93.48 51.19 70.47
CA ILE A 188 -93.00 49.81 70.33
C ILE A 188 -93.07 49.33 68.86
N ASP A 189 -94.16 49.60 68.15
CA ASP A 189 -94.32 49.25 66.73
C ASP A 189 -93.27 49.94 65.84
N LEU A 190 -92.96 51.22 66.11
CA LEU A 190 -91.94 51.97 65.38
C LEU A 190 -90.51 51.55 65.77
N GLU A 191 -90.27 51.18 67.03
CA GLU A 191 -88.99 50.64 67.48
C GLU A 191 -88.73 49.25 66.89
N ASN A 192 -89.76 48.38 66.86
CA ASN A 192 -89.71 47.10 66.16
C ASN A 192 -89.43 47.29 64.66
N ALA A 193 -90.16 48.18 63.98
CA ALA A 193 -89.95 48.47 62.56
C ALA A 193 -88.56 49.06 62.28
N LYS A 194 -88.00 49.86 63.21
CA LYS A 194 -86.62 50.36 63.15
C LYS A 194 -85.61 49.20 63.27
N VAL A 195 -85.77 48.31 64.25
CA VAL A 195 -84.90 47.15 64.45
C VAL A 195 -84.96 46.21 63.25
N GLU A 196 -86.15 45.95 62.68
CA GLU A 196 -86.31 45.19 61.45
C GLU A 196 -85.55 45.81 60.26
N LEU A 197 -85.57 47.14 60.12
CA LEU A 197 -84.85 47.84 59.05
C LEU A 197 -83.33 47.85 59.28
N GLU A 198 -82.88 47.96 60.54
CA GLU A 198 -81.46 47.86 60.90
C GLU A 198 -80.92 46.44 60.69
N GLN A 199 -81.71 45.40 61.00
CA GLN A 199 -81.36 44.00 60.68
C GLN A 199 -81.27 43.81 59.16
N LYS A 200 -82.28 44.22 58.38
CA LYS A 200 -82.28 44.10 56.90
C LYS A 200 -81.13 44.87 56.27
N LEU A 201 -80.71 46.00 56.86
CA LEU A 201 -79.52 46.75 56.44
C LEU A 201 -78.23 45.95 56.70
N GLN A 202 -78.09 45.31 57.86
CA GLN A 202 -76.94 44.46 58.18
C GLN A 202 -76.88 43.20 57.29
N GLU A 203 -78.03 42.56 57.02
CA GLU A 203 -78.14 41.43 56.09
C GLU A 203 -77.70 41.82 54.67
N CYS A 204 -78.14 42.98 54.17
CA CYS A 204 -77.69 43.54 52.90
C CYS A 204 -76.18 43.83 52.89
N GLN A 205 -75.63 44.46 53.94
CA GLN A 205 -74.19 44.75 54.04
C GLN A 205 -73.34 43.48 54.09
N TYR A 206 -73.81 42.43 54.77
CA TYR A 206 -73.13 41.14 54.81
C TYR A 206 -73.16 40.45 53.44
N SER A 207 -74.30 40.49 52.75
CA SER A 207 -74.45 39.99 51.37
C SER A 207 -73.52 40.74 50.40
N GLU A 208 -73.44 42.07 50.50
CA GLU A 208 -72.53 42.91 49.71
C GLU A 208 -71.05 42.55 49.97
N GLN A 209 -70.66 42.34 51.23
CA GLN A 209 -69.30 41.91 51.58
C GLN A 209 -68.96 40.50 51.05
N GLN A 210 -69.92 39.56 51.05
CA GLN A 210 -69.73 38.26 50.40
C GLN A 210 -69.61 38.40 48.87
N LEU A 211 -70.39 39.29 48.25
CA LEU A 211 -70.33 39.55 46.82
C LEU A 211 -68.98 40.17 46.42
N GLU A 212 -68.47 41.13 47.17
CA GLU A 212 -67.18 41.77 46.90
C GLU A 212 -66.00 40.80 47.11
N GLN A 213 -66.05 39.93 48.13
CA GLN A 213 -65.07 38.85 48.33
C GLN A 213 -65.09 37.83 47.17
N THR A 214 -66.27 37.37 46.74
CA THR A 214 -66.38 36.41 45.64
C THR A 214 -65.98 37.03 44.30
N LYS A 215 -66.33 38.30 44.05
CA LYS A 215 -65.85 39.11 42.92
C LYS A 215 -64.33 39.25 42.91
N SER A 216 -63.70 39.55 44.05
CA SER A 216 -62.24 39.65 44.16
C SER A 216 -61.55 38.31 43.89
N ASN A 217 -62.07 37.21 44.45
CA ASN A 217 -61.55 35.86 44.18
C ASN A 217 -61.70 35.47 42.69
N LEU A 218 -62.86 35.75 42.08
CA LEU A 218 -63.10 35.51 40.66
C LEU A 218 -62.17 36.35 39.77
N GLN A 219 -61.88 37.60 40.16
CA GLN A 219 -60.93 38.45 39.44
C GLN A 219 -59.50 37.86 39.48
N LEU A 220 -59.02 37.42 40.66
CA LEU A 220 -57.72 36.75 40.77
C LEU A 220 -57.66 35.44 39.95
N CYS A 221 -58.75 34.67 39.92
CA CYS A 221 -58.85 33.48 39.07
C CYS A 221 -58.81 33.84 37.57
N LEU A 222 -59.49 34.92 37.14
CA LEU A 222 -59.44 35.41 35.76
C LEU A 222 -58.04 35.87 35.38
N GLU A 223 -57.37 36.66 36.23
CA GLU A 223 -56.00 37.12 36.04
C GLU A 223 -55.04 35.92 35.86
N HIS A 224 -55.10 34.92 36.74
CA HIS A 224 -54.32 33.67 36.63
C HIS A 224 -54.60 32.90 35.32
N ILE A 225 -55.87 32.77 34.92
CA ILE A 225 -56.27 32.10 33.68
C ILE A 225 -55.77 32.88 32.44
N THR A 226 -55.77 34.22 32.48
CA THR A 226 -55.20 35.03 31.39
C THR A 226 -53.68 34.89 31.29
N GLU A 227 -52.97 34.82 32.42
CA GLU A 227 -51.53 34.51 32.42
C GLU A 227 -51.23 33.13 31.85
N GLU A 228 -51.99 32.09 32.25
CA GLU A 228 -51.83 30.74 31.69
C GLU A 228 -52.08 30.72 30.18
N LYS A 229 -53.13 31.42 29.72
CA LYS A 229 -53.46 31.56 28.30
C LYS A 229 -52.28 32.20 27.55
N GLU A 230 -51.74 33.30 28.05
CA GLU A 230 -50.56 33.94 27.45
C GLU A 230 -49.32 33.04 27.45
N LYS A 231 -49.09 32.27 28.52
CA LYS A 231 -47.96 31.33 28.61
C LYS A 231 -48.08 30.24 27.53
N ARG A 232 -49.25 29.62 27.39
CA ARG A 232 -49.53 28.64 26.31
C ARG A 232 -49.46 29.25 24.91
N GLU A 233 -49.86 30.51 24.72
CA GLU A 233 -49.73 31.22 23.44
C GLU A 233 -48.26 31.49 23.09
N LYS A 234 -47.43 31.89 24.06
CA LYS A 234 -45.97 32.06 23.90
C LYS A 234 -45.27 30.73 23.58
N GLU A 235 -45.68 29.65 24.24
CA GLU A 235 -45.23 28.28 23.92
C GLU A 235 -45.62 27.88 22.49
N ALA A 236 -46.90 28.05 22.10
CA ALA A 236 -47.39 27.72 20.77
C ALA A 236 -46.62 28.48 19.67
N VAL A 237 -46.38 29.78 19.86
CA VAL A 237 -45.53 30.58 18.96
C VAL A 237 -44.09 30.07 18.93
N SER A 238 -43.51 29.65 20.06
CA SER A 238 -42.19 28.99 20.09
C SER A 238 -42.17 27.67 19.31
N TRP A 239 -43.24 26.88 19.35
CA TRP A 239 -43.36 25.62 18.60
C TRP A 239 -43.54 25.86 17.10
N PHE A 240 -44.39 26.80 16.69
CA PHE A 240 -44.53 27.19 15.28
C PHE A 240 -43.22 27.74 14.71
N ASN A 241 -42.50 28.60 15.44
CA ASN A 241 -41.21 29.14 15.03
C ASN A 241 -40.12 28.04 14.92
N ALA A 242 -40.16 27.02 15.79
CA ALA A 242 -39.25 25.87 15.68
C ALA A 242 -39.62 24.95 14.49
N PHE A 243 -40.91 24.80 14.22
CA PHE A 243 -41.41 24.02 13.08
C PHE A 243 -41.09 24.68 11.74
N GLU A 244 -41.31 25.99 11.58
CA GLU A 244 -40.97 26.69 10.34
C GLU A 244 -39.46 26.65 10.06
N LYS A 245 -38.60 26.81 11.08
CA LYS A 245 -37.14 26.61 10.94
C LYS A 245 -36.74 25.19 10.55
N SER A 246 -37.41 24.18 11.10
CA SER A 246 -37.21 22.78 10.68
C SER A 246 -37.66 22.57 9.22
N ARG A 247 -38.76 23.22 8.81
CA ARG A 247 -39.27 23.20 7.44
C ARG A 247 -38.36 23.97 6.47
N GLU A 248 -37.70 25.05 6.90
CA GLU A 248 -36.64 25.75 6.15
C GLU A 248 -35.44 24.84 5.96
N ALA A 249 -34.87 24.29 7.04
CA ALA A 249 -33.74 23.35 6.96
C ALA A 249 -34.05 22.12 6.08
N ASN A 250 -35.28 21.61 6.08
CA ASN A 250 -35.69 20.53 5.17
C ASN A 250 -35.77 20.97 3.70
N ARG A 251 -36.16 22.23 3.40
CA ARG A 251 -36.07 22.78 2.03
C ARG A 251 -34.60 22.91 1.60
N ASP A 252 -33.73 23.41 2.48
CA ASP A 252 -32.30 23.59 2.20
C ASP A 252 -31.60 22.25 1.96
N LEU A 253 -31.96 21.21 2.74
CA LEU A 253 -31.47 19.84 2.53
C LEU A 253 -32.02 19.21 1.24
N GLN A 254 -33.28 19.48 0.87
CA GLN A 254 -33.82 19.06 -0.44
C GLN A 254 -33.07 19.75 -1.59
N ILE A 255 -32.80 21.05 -1.49
CA ILE A 255 -32.03 21.80 -2.49
C ILE A 255 -30.60 21.25 -2.61
N GLN A 256 -29.96 20.90 -1.50
CA GLN A 256 -28.64 20.22 -1.51
C GLN A 256 -28.71 18.83 -2.16
N LEU A 257 -29.74 18.05 -1.86
CA LEU A 257 -29.96 16.74 -2.48
C LEU A 257 -30.19 16.87 -3.99
N ASP A 258 -31.02 17.82 -4.43
CA ASP A 258 -31.29 18.09 -5.84
C ASP A 258 -30.01 18.56 -6.58
N GLN A 259 -29.17 19.38 -5.94
CA GLN A 259 -27.85 19.78 -6.46
C GLN A 259 -26.90 18.59 -6.59
N VAL A 260 -26.83 17.71 -5.59
CA VAL A 260 -26.00 16.49 -5.63
C VAL A 260 -26.50 15.51 -6.71
N LEU A 261 -27.82 15.36 -6.86
CA LEU A 261 -28.43 14.55 -7.91
C LEU A 261 -28.14 15.12 -9.31
N GLN A 262 -28.15 16.45 -9.49
CA GLN A 262 -27.75 17.09 -10.75
C GLN A 262 -26.24 16.89 -11.02
N GLN A 263 -25.38 17.07 -10.02
CA GLN A 263 -23.92 16.83 -10.14
C GLN A 263 -23.58 15.37 -10.44
N ALA A 264 -24.40 14.42 -9.99
CA ALA A 264 -24.28 12.99 -10.28
C ALA A 264 -24.90 12.58 -11.64
N GLN A 265 -25.78 13.41 -12.21
CA GLN A 265 -26.37 13.20 -13.54
C GLN A 265 -25.57 13.88 -14.67
N ASP A 266 -24.74 14.89 -14.38
CA ASP A 266 -23.92 15.58 -15.38
C ASP A 266 -22.81 14.65 -15.92
N PRO A 267 -22.86 14.21 -17.19
CA PRO A 267 -21.90 13.27 -17.76
C PRO A 267 -20.52 13.90 -18.05
N ASN A 268 -20.38 15.23 -17.95
CA ASN A 268 -19.10 15.93 -18.01
C ASN A 268 -18.54 16.28 -16.62
N SER A 269 -19.26 15.94 -15.54
CA SER A 269 -18.73 15.96 -14.18
C SER A 269 -17.62 14.91 -14.05
N LYS A 270 -16.38 15.30 -14.38
CA LYS A 270 -15.16 14.53 -14.09
C LYS A 270 -14.93 14.51 -12.58
N GLY A 271 -15.75 13.73 -11.88
CA GLY A 271 -15.78 13.70 -10.43
C GLY A 271 -14.49 13.15 -9.85
N ASN A 272 -14.19 13.57 -8.61
CA ASN A 272 -13.18 12.97 -7.73
C ASN A 272 -13.59 11.56 -7.25
N SER A 273 -14.15 10.75 -8.14
CA SER A 273 -14.52 9.36 -7.90
C SER A 273 -13.37 8.47 -8.34
N LEU A 274 -12.88 7.64 -7.41
CA LEU A 274 -11.81 6.68 -7.66
C LEU A 274 -12.08 5.83 -8.92
N PHE A 275 -13.35 5.49 -9.18
CA PHE A 275 -13.75 4.71 -10.34
C PHE A 275 -13.60 5.44 -11.67
N ALA A 276 -13.80 6.77 -11.70
CA ALA A 276 -13.58 7.56 -12.91
C ALA A 276 -12.09 7.68 -13.22
N GLU A 277 -11.25 7.94 -12.21
CA GLU A 277 -9.80 7.96 -12.36
C GLU A 277 -9.23 6.58 -12.75
N LEU A 278 -9.77 5.50 -12.17
CA LEU A 278 -9.40 4.12 -12.52
C LEU A 278 -9.81 3.75 -13.95
N GLU A 279 -10.98 4.18 -14.44
CA GLU A 279 -11.40 3.90 -15.81
C GLU A 279 -10.66 4.78 -16.83
N ASP A 280 -10.37 6.06 -16.53
CA ASP A 280 -9.49 6.91 -17.35
C ASP A 280 -8.07 6.29 -17.43
N LYS A 281 -7.50 5.85 -16.30
CA LYS A 281 -6.20 5.14 -16.24
C LYS A 281 -6.24 3.78 -16.95
N ARG A 282 -7.32 3.02 -16.85
CA ARG A 282 -7.52 1.76 -17.58
C ARG A 282 -7.57 2.00 -19.09
N ALA A 283 -8.33 3.00 -19.53
CA ALA A 283 -8.41 3.37 -20.94
C ALA A 283 -7.09 3.94 -21.46
N GLU A 284 -6.29 4.63 -20.63
CA GLU A 284 -4.92 5.00 -20.97
C GLU A 284 -4.02 3.76 -21.11
N MET A 285 -3.98 2.88 -20.10
CA MET A 285 -3.20 1.64 -20.13
C MET A 285 -3.58 0.72 -21.30
N GLU A 286 -4.86 0.66 -21.67
CA GLU A 286 -5.32 -0.07 -22.86
C GLU A 286 -4.84 0.59 -24.15
N ARG A 287 -4.87 1.93 -24.26
CA ARG A 287 -4.28 2.66 -25.39
C ARG A 287 -2.76 2.45 -25.49
N GLN A 288 -2.04 2.50 -24.37
CA GLN A 288 -0.60 2.19 -24.30
C GLN A 288 -0.33 0.73 -24.72
N PHE A 289 -1.10 -0.23 -24.22
CA PHE A 289 -0.99 -1.66 -24.56
C PHE A 289 -1.27 -1.93 -26.04
N ILE A 290 -2.32 -1.32 -26.61
CA ILE A 290 -2.63 -1.40 -28.05
C ILE A 290 -1.48 -0.81 -28.88
N SER A 291 -0.95 0.36 -28.50
CA SER A 291 0.20 0.98 -29.17
C SER A 291 1.43 0.07 -29.16
N MET A 292 1.82 -0.45 -27.98
CA MET A 292 2.96 -1.36 -27.85
C MET A 292 2.74 -2.69 -28.58
N LYS A 293 1.50 -3.20 -28.63
CA LYS A 293 1.12 -4.40 -29.41
C LYS A 293 1.27 -4.16 -30.92
N VAL A 294 0.88 -2.99 -31.43
CA VAL A 294 1.07 -2.60 -32.84
C VAL A 294 2.56 -2.43 -33.15
N GLN A 295 3.34 -1.79 -32.27
CA GLN A 295 4.80 -1.68 -32.40
C GLN A 295 5.46 -3.06 -32.44
N TYR A 296 5.12 -3.97 -31.51
CA TYR A 296 5.62 -5.34 -31.50
C TYR A 296 5.29 -6.10 -32.79
N GLN A 297 4.04 -6.01 -33.28
CA GLN A 297 3.65 -6.65 -34.54
C GLN A 297 4.38 -6.08 -35.76
N SER A 298 4.70 -4.77 -35.76
CA SER A 298 5.52 -4.14 -36.79
C SER A 298 6.96 -4.65 -36.75
N LEU A 299 7.56 -4.66 -35.55
CA LEU A 299 8.93 -5.13 -35.32
C LEU A 299 9.08 -6.63 -35.62
N GLN A 300 8.08 -7.45 -35.32
CA GLN A 300 8.03 -8.86 -35.70
C GLN A 300 8.01 -9.03 -37.22
N LYS A 301 7.15 -8.30 -37.95
CA LYS A 301 7.14 -8.31 -39.42
C LYS A 301 8.48 -7.87 -40.02
N GLN A 302 9.13 -6.87 -39.43
CA GLN A 302 10.47 -6.43 -39.83
C GLN A 302 11.53 -7.51 -39.56
N GLN A 303 11.47 -8.19 -38.41
CA GLN A 303 12.37 -9.29 -38.08
C GLN A 303 12.18 -10.47 -39.05
N ASP A 304 10.94 -10.84 -39.38
CA ASP A 304 10.64 -11.94 -40.30
C ASP A 304 11.03 -11.59 -41.76
N PHE A 305 10.86 -10.34 -42.18
CA PHE A 305 11.42 -9.85 -43.46
C PHE A 305 12.96 -9.92 -43.46
N SER A 306 13.61 -9.52 -42.36
CA SER A 306 15.06 -9.61 -42.21
C SER A 306 15.56 -11.07 -42.27
N LYS A 307 14.87 -12.02 -41.61
CA LYS A 307 15.13 -13.46 -41.73
C LYS A 307 15.01 -13.95 -43.18
N GLN A 308 13.99 -13.49 -43.92
CA GLN A 308 13.82 -13.85 -45.34
C GLN A 308 14.96 -13.29 -46.22
N GLN A 309 15.38 -12.04 -46.01
CA GLN A 309 16.51 -11.47 -46.75
C GLN A 309 17.84 -12.17 -46.40
N LEU A 310 18.08 -12.46 -45.13
CA LEU A 310 19.23 -13.26 -44.70
C LEU A 310 19.20 -14.67 -45.32
N GLN A 311 18.03 -15.30 -45.43
CA GLN A 311 17.90 -16.60 -46.07
C GLN A 311 18.15 -16.53 -47.59
N ARG A 312 17.72 -15.47 -48.27
CA ARG A 312 18.07 -15.21 -49.69
C ARG A 312 19.58 -15.02 -49.86
N MET A 313 20.23 -14.22 -49.00
CA MET A 313 21.68 -14.08 -49.00
C MET A 313 22.39 -15.41 -48.72
N LYS A 314 21.93 -16.22 -47.75
CA LYS A 314 22.47 -17.56 -47.48
C LYS A 314 22.36 -18.48 -48.70
N VAL A 315 21.24 -18.45 -49.43
CA VAL A 315 21.09 -19.21 -50.68
C VAL A 315 22.05 -18.69 -51.75
N GLN A 316 22.15 -17.37 -51.95
CA GLN A 316 23.11 -16.78 -52.91
C GLN A 316 24.56 -17.12 -52.57
N ILE A 317 24.95 -17.06 -51.30
CA ILE A 317 26.29 -17.45 -50.82
C ILE A 317 26.51 -18.95 -51.01
N ALA A 318 25.52 -19.81 -50.71
CA ALA A 318 25.63 -21.24 -50.95
C ALA A 318 25.77 -21.56 -52.45
N THR A 319 25.03 -20.89 -53.33
CA THR A 319 25.19 -21.02 -54.79
C THR A 319 26.55 -20.52 -55.25
N LEU A 320 27.07 -19.41 -54.71
CA LEU A 320 28.42 -18.91 -55.02
C LEU A 320 29.52 -19.88 -54.53
N MET A 321 29.39 -20.44 -53.33
CA MET A 321 30.29 -21.48 -52.81
C MET A 321 30.23 -22.76 -53.65
N GLN A 322 29.04 -23.16 -54.11
CA GLN A 322 28.87 -24.32 -54.99
C GLN A 322 29.49 -24.08 -56.37
N LEU A 323 29.32 -22.87 -56.93
CA LEU A 323 29.97 -22.48 -58.19
C LEU A 323 31.50 -22.37 -58.04
N GLN A 324 32.01 -21.85 -56.92
CA GLN A 324 33.44 -21.84 -56.62
C GLN A 324 34.01 -23.26 -56.43
N GLY A 325 33.32 -24.12 -55.67
CA GLY A 325 33.68 -25.53 -55.50
C GLY A 325 33.63 -26.34 -56.80
N SER A 326 32.84 -25.91 -57.79
CA SER A 326 32.82 -26.52 -59.13
C SER A 326 33.95 -26.08 -60.05
N ARG A 327 34.77 -25.08 -59.68
CA ARG A 327 35.83 -24.52 -60.54
C ARG A 327 37.20 -25.18 -60.40
N ALA A 328 37.39 -26.01 -59.38
CA ALA A 328 38.47 -26.98 -59.29
C ALA A 328 38.00 -28.13 -58.38
N ASP A 329 37.89 -29.35 -58.92
CA ASP A 329 37.84 -30.53 -58.07
C ASP A 329 39.21 -30.65 -57.39
N SER A 330 39.27 -30.37 -56.08
CA SER A 330 40.54 -30.43 -55.31
C SER A 330 41.19 -31.81 -55.44
N ALA A 331 40.38 -32.88 -55.46
CA ALA A 331 40.87 -34.24 -55.62
C ALA A 331 41.32 -34.56 -57.07
N GLN A 332 40.90 -33.77 -58.07
CA GLN A 332 41.46 -33.83 -59.43
C GLN A 332 42.79 -33.06 -59.50
N VAL A 333 42.87 -31.88 -58.89
CA VAL A 333 44.11 -31.07 -58.85
C VAL A 333 45.20 -31.78 -58.05
N GLU A 334 44.90 -32.29 -56.86
CA GLU A 334 45.83 -33.08 -56.02
C GLU A 334 46.28 -34.36 -56.72
N ARG A 335 45.40 -35.04 -57.48
CA ARG A 335 45.74 -36.24 -58.25
C ARG A 335 46.62 -35.92 -59.46
N LEU A 336 46.37 -34.80 -60.15
CA LEU A 336 47.25 -34.30 -61.22
C LEU A 336 48.61 -33.86 -60.65
N GLN A 337 48.63 -33.22 -59.49
CA GLN A 337 49.85 -32.79 -58.81
C GLN A 337 50.66 -33.98 -58.28
N SER A 338 50.00 -35.06 -57.84
CA SER A 338 50.63 -36.33 -57.49
C SER A 338 51.19 -37.05 -58.71
N MET A 339 50.45 -37.14 -59.83
CA MET A 339 51.00 -37.70 -61.07
C MET A 339 52.18 -36.86 -61.61
N LEU A 340 52.15 -35.54 -61.45
CA LEU A 340 53.28 -34.68 -61.81
C LEU A 340 54.49 -34.90 -60.89
N SER A 341 54.31 -35.07 -59.59
CA SER A 341 55.43 -35.37 -58.68
C SER A 341 56.01 -36.76 -58.94
N GLU A 342 55.17 -37.76 -59.20
CA GLU A 342 55.57 -39.12 -59.62
C GLU A 342 56.36 -39.08 -60.94
N LYS A 343 55.83 -38.44 -61.99
CA LYS A 343 56.52 -38.34 -63.30
C LYS A 343 57.80 -37.51 -63.21
N ASN A 344 57.87 -36.48 -62.36
CA ASN A 344 59.12 -35.76 -62.09
C ASN A 344 60.13 -36.65 -61.33
N GLY A 345 59.66 -37.50 -60.42
CA GLY A 345 60.48 -38.52 -59.75
C GLY A 345 61.01 -39.58 -60.73
N GLU A 346 60.20 -40.03 -61.70
CA GLU A 346 60.66 -40.88 -62.80
C GLU A 346 61.72 -40.18 -63.65
N ILE A 347 61.51 -38.91 -64.03
CA ILE A 347 62.49 -38.12 -64.81
C ILE A 347 63.81 -37.99 -64.04
N GLN A 348 63.79 -37.69 -62.74
CA GLN A 348 65.00 -37.65 -61.91
C GLN A 348 65.70 -39.02 -61.86
N ASN A 349 64.95 -40.12 -61.68
CA ASN A 349 65.51 -41.46 -61.73
C ASN A 349 66.09 -41.82 -63.10
N LEU A 350 65.49 -41.35 -64.20
CA LEU A 350 66.01 -41.51 -65.56
C LEU A 350 67.26 -40.67 -65.81
N MET A 351 67.35 -39.44 -65.30
CA MET A 351 68.59 -38.66 -65.31
C MET A 351 69.71 -39.35 -64.53
N VAL A 352 69.43 -39.89 -63.33
CA VAL A 352 70.41 -40.63 -62.54
C VAL A 352 70.84 -41.92 -63.24
N LYS A 353 69.94 -42.59 -63.97
CA LYS A 353 70.28 -43.74 -64.82
C LYS A 353 71.13 -43.33 -66.03
N LEU A 354 70.80 -42.23 -66.71
CA LEU A 354 71.61 -41.67 -67.80
C LEU A 354 73.02 -41.32 -67.32
N GLN A 355 73.17 -40.57 -66.22
CA GLN A 355 74.49 -40.24 -65.65
C GLN A 355 75.29 -41.47 -65.20
N ARG A 356 74.63 -42.58 -64.84
CA ARG A 356 75.30 -43.86 -64.59
C ARG A 356 75.70 -44.56 -65.88
N LEU A 357 74.86 -44.53 -66.92
CA LEU A 357 75.18 -45.07 -68.25
C LEU A 357 76.29 -44.28 -68.95
N GLU A 358 76.30 -42.95 -68.87
CA GLU A 358 77.39 -42.08 -69.34
C GLU A 358 78.71 -42.41 -68.63
N LYS A 359 78.69 -42.68 -67.32
CA LYS A 359 79.88 -43.15 -66.57
C LYS A 359 80.34 -44.54 -67.02
N VAL A 360 79.41 -45.45 -67.29
CA VAL A 360 79.71 -46.80 -67.83
C VAL A 360 80.28 -46.70 -69.25
N GLU A 361 79.72 -45.83 -70.09
CA GLU A 361 80.19 -45.55 -71.45
C GLU A 361 81.59 -44.92 -71.44
N LEU A 362 81.86 -43.97 -70.53
CA LEU A 362 83.20 -43.40 -70.32
C LEU A 362 84.21 -44.46 -69.87
N THR A 363 83.82 -45.45 -69.06
CA THR A 363 84.72 -46.57 -68.71
C THR A 363 84.91 -47.58 -69.85
N LEU A 364 83.88 -47.83 -70.68
CA LEU A 364 83.96 -48.75 -71.81
C LEU A 364 84.72 -48.17 -73.00
N LYS A 365 84.64 -46.85 -73.24
CA LYS A 365 85.38 -46.16 -74.32
C LYS A 365 86.90 -46.09 -74.11
N VAL A 366 87.42 -46.55 -72.98
CA VAL A 366 88.86 -46.56 -72.66
C VAL A 366 89.48 -47.98 -72.76
N GLN A 367 88.68 -49.06 -72.77
CA GLN A 367 89.19 -50.42 -72.94
C GLN A 367 88.26 -51.32 -73.78
N SER A 368 88.55 -51.44 -75.07
CA SER A 368 88.73 -52.74 -75.74
C SER A 368 89.15 -52.57 -77.20
N ALA A 369 90.37 -53.02 -77.51
CA ALA A 369 90.72 -53.47 -78.84
C ALA A 369 90.80 -55.01 -78.83
N ASN A 370 90.42 -55.61 -79.95
CA ASN A 370 90.41 -57.06 -80.26
C ASN A 370 91.80 -57.74 -80.01
N PRO A 371 91.90 -59.08 -79.84
CA PRO A 371 91.15 -60.07 -80.65
C PRO A 371 90.71 -61.41 -80.01
N THR A 372 90.08 -62.21 -80.87
CA THR A 372 89.76 -63.65 -80.73
C THR A 372 91.03 -64.54 -80.77
N PRO A 373 90.95 -65.83 -80.38
CA PRO A 373 90.59 -66.90 -81.33
C PRO A 373 89.62 -67.98 -80.77
N GLU A 374 89.32 -69.00 -81.59
CA GLU A 374 88.33 -70.07 -81.34
C GLU A 374 88.93 -71.41 -80.83
N THR A 375 88.03 -72.37 -80.56
CA THR A 375 88.12 -73.83 -80.89
C THR A 375 88.16 -74.81 -79.70
N GLY A 376 87.38 -75.91 -79.81
CA GLY A 376 87.92 -77.23 -79.46
C GLY A 376 87.36 -78.00 -78.26
N ASP A 377 86.14 -78.51 -78.39
CA ASP A 377 85.74 -79.92 -78.12
C ASP A 377 85.96 -80.63 -76.75
N GLY A 378 85.03 -81.54 -76.43
CA GLY A 378 85.34 -82.84 -75.81
C GLY A 378 85.78 -82.95 -74.34
N LEU A 379 84.85 -82.81 -73.37
CA LEU A 379 84.33 -83.94 -72.54
C LEU A 379 83.54 -83.47 -71.28
N ASP A 380 82.70 -84.38 -70.76
CA ASP A 380 81.74 -84.23 -69.63
C ASP A 380 81.06 -82.86 -69.46
N TYR A 381 80.49 -82.37 -70.56
CA TYR A 381 79.43 -81.37 -70.49
C TYR A 381 78.25 -81.86 -69.64
N THR A 382 77.99 -83.17 -69.56
CA THR A 382 76.81 -83.76 -68.91
C THR A 382 76.65 -83.33 -67.45
N TYR A 383 77.62 -83.58 -66.58
CA TYR A 383 77.48 -83.24 -65.16
C TYR A 383 77.34 -81.72 -64.93
N TYR A 384 78.10 -80.92 -65.69
CA TYR A 384 78.05 -79.45 -65.60
C TYR A 384 76.72 -78.89 -66.15
N THR A 385 76.22 -79.43 -67.27
CA THR A 385 74.94 -79.06 -67.86
C THR A 385 73.77 -79.48 -66.97
N ASP A 386 73.82 -80.65 -66.32
CA ASP A 386 72.74 -81.09 -65.42
C ASP A 386 72.74 -80.31 -64.09
N LEU A 387 73.92 -79.91 -63.58
CA LEU A 387 74.02 -78.95 -62.48
C LEU A 387 73.47 -77.56 -62.88
N LEU A 388 73.70 -77.11 -64.12
CA LEU A 388 73.13 -75.87 -64.65
C LEU A 388 71.62 -75.97 -64.86
N LYS A 389 71.09 -77.09 -65.38
CA LYS A 389 69.65 -77.37 -65.47
C LYS A 389 69.02 -77.36 -64.08
N MET A 390 69.58 -78.07 -63.09
CA MET A 390 69.04 -78.08 -61.73
C MET A 390 69.03 -76.68 -61.10
N LYS A 391 70.06 -75.85 -61.37
CA LYS A 391 70.06 -74.44 -60.95
C LYS A 391 69.01 -73.61 -61.67
N LEU A 392 68.80 -73.84 -62.97
CA LEU A 392 67.77 -73.17 -63.77
C LEU A 392 66.36 -73.57 -63.31
N ASP A 393 66.09 -74.87 -63.13
CA ASP A 393 64.81 -75.40 -62.65
C ASP A 393 64.48 -74.89 -61.25
N ASN A 394 65.47 -74.76 -60.36
CA ASN A 394 65.28 -74.19 -59.04
C ASN A 394 65.02 -72.68 -59.13
N ALA A 395 65.75 -71.94 -59.97
CA ALA A 395 65.50 -70.53 -60.21
C ALA A 395 64.10 -70.27 -60.81
N VAL A 396 63.65 -71.12 -61.74
CA VAL A 396 62.29 -71.09 -62.30
C VAL A 396 61.26 -71.31 -61.18
N LYS A 397 61.37 -72.38 -60.39
CA LYS A 397 60.47 -72.66 -59.24
C LYS A 397 60.44 -71.54 -58.21
N ASP A 398 61.58 -70.89 -57.96
CA ASP A 398 61.63 -69.76 -57.03
C ASP A 398 61.04 -68.47 -57.64
N THR A 399 61.13 -68.26 -58.97
CA THR A 399 60.37 -67.20 -59.65
C THR A 399 58.87 -67.49 -59.72
N GLU A 400 58.46 -68.75 -59.84
CA GLU A 400 57.04 -69.16 -59.76
C GLU A 400 56.50 -68.89 -58.35
N ARG A 401 57.21 -69.32 -57.29
CA ARG A 401 56.87 -69.04 -55.88
C ARG A 401 56.76 -67.55 -55.58
N LEU A 402 57.72 -66.74 -56.03
CA LEU A 402 57.68 -65.29 -55.86
C LEU A 402 56.55 -64.65 -56.69
N GLY A 403 56.18 -65.24 -57.83
CA GLY A 403 55.00 -64.87 -58.61
C GLY A 403 53.69 -65.13 -57.86
N ASP A 404 53.55 -66.32 -57.28
CA ASP A 404 52.41 -66.71 -56.45
C ASP A 404 52.29 -65.82 -55.21
N GLU A 405 53.39 -65.60 -54.48
CA GLU A 405 53.42 -64.74 -53.29
C GLU A 405 53.08 -63.28 -53.63
N LEU A 406 53.61 -62.74 -54.74
CA LEU A 406 53.24 -61.41 -55.24
C LEU A 406 51.76 -61.36 -55.67
N SER A 407 51.21 -62.43 -56.24
CA SER A 407 49.79 -62.50 -56.61
C SER A 407 48.89 -62.50 -55.37
N LEU A 408 49.27 -63.23 -54.32
CA LEU A 408 48.60 -63.29 -53.03
C LEU A 408 48.68 -61.93 -52.32
N GLN A 409 49.83 -61.27 -52.33
CA GLN A 409 50.01 -59.93 -51.76
C GLN A 409 49.17 -58.88 -52.49
N ARG A 410 49.06 -58.96 -53.83
CA ARG A 410 48.16 -58.12 -54.63
C ARG A 410 46.69 -58.37 -54.27
N MET A 411 46.26 -59.63 -54.18
CA MET A 411 44.89 -59.99 -53.80
C MET A 411 44.55 -59.51 -52.38
N LYS A 412 45.48 -59.67 -51.44
CA LYS A 412 45.35 -59.17 -50.06
C LYS A 412 45.20 -57.64 -50.05
N SER A 413 46.12 -56.92 -50.69
CA SER A 413 46.09 -55.45 -50.79
C SER A 413 44.79 -54.92 -51.42
N LEU A 414 44.28 -55.58 -52.47
CA LEU A 414 42.98 -55.27 -53.07
C LEU A 414 41.81 -55.49 -52.10
N SER A 415 41.80 -56.59 -51.34
CA SER A 415 40.73 -56.85 -50.35
C SER A 415 40.80 -55.92 -49.14
N GLU A 416 41.99 -55.51 -48.71
CA GLU A 416 42.20 -54.50 -47.66
C GLU A 416 41.75 -53.11 -48.14
N SER A 417 42.06 -52.75 -49.39
CA SER A 417 41.60 -51.51 -50.04
C SER A 417 40.07 -51.47 -50.19
N GLN A 418 39.44 -52.56 -50.67
CA GLN A 418 37.97 -52.65 -50.73
C GLN A 418 37.34 -52.54 -49.33
N ARG A 419 37.93 -53.20 -48.32
CA ARG A 419 37.47 -53.13 -46.93
C ARG A 419 37.58 -51.71 -46.35
N ALA A 420 38.64 -50.98 -46.67
CA ALA A 420 38.79 -49.57 -46.28
C ALA A 420 37.69 -48.71 -46.91
N LEU A 421 37.46 -48.84 -48.21
CA LEU A 421 36.42 -48.10 -48.95
C LEU A 421 35.00 -48.43 -48.44
N GLU A 422 34.73 -49.68 -48.05
CA GLU A 422 33.48 -50.05 -47.37
C GLU A 422 33.35 -49.43 -45.98
N LEU A 423 34.44 -49.28 -45.22
CA LEU A 423 34.46 -48.59 -43.93
C LEU A 423 34.28 -47.08 -44.09
N GLU A 424 34.87 -46.45 -45.09
CA GLU A 424 34.65 -45.03 -45.45
C GLU A 424 33.17 -44.77 -45.80
N ARG A 425 32.56 -45.62 -46.63
CA ARG A 425 31.13 -45.54 -46.96
C ARG A 425 30.25 -45.67 -45.71
N LYS A 426 30.58 -46.60 -44.80
CA LYS A 426 29.87 -46.77 -43.52
C LYS A 426 30.07 -45.54 -42.62
N LEU A 427 31.29 -45.03 -42.49
CA LEU A 427 31.63 -43.83 -41.73
C LEU A 427 30.83 -42.63 -42.23
N PHE A 428 30.89 -42.31 -43.52
CA PHE A 428 30.13 -41.22 -44.15
C PHE A 428 28.61 -41.37 -43.94
N SER A 429 28.07 -42.58 -44.01
CA SER A 429 26.65 -42.82 -43.72
C SER A 429 26.31 -42.56 -42.24
N SER A 430 27.19 -42.93 -41.31
CA SER A 430 27.02 -42.71 -39.88
C SER A 430 27.20 -41.23 -39.50
N GLU A 431 28.11 -40.52 -40.15
CA GLU A 431 28.33 -39.09 -39.98
C GLU A 431 27.10 -38.30 -40.47
N ARG A 432 26.54 -38.65 -41.64
CA ARG A 432 25.30 -38.05 -42.12
C ARG A 432 24.12 -38.29 -41.17
N LEU A 433 24.02 -39.48 -40.57
CA LEU A 433 23.02 -39.77 -39.54
C LEU A 433 23.27 -38.98 -38.24
N LEU A 434 24.52 -38.78 -37.84
CA LEU A 434 24.90 -37.95 -36.70
C LEU A 434 24.55 -36.47 -36.94
N GLN A 435 24.87 -35.92 -38.13
CA GLN A 435 24.49 -34.56 -38.52
C GLN A 435 22.96 -34.38 -38.52
N GLN A 436 22.20 -35.36 -39.04
CA GLN A 436 20.74 -35.37 -38.98
C GLN A 436 20.25 -35.34 -37.52
N ALA A 437 20.75 -36.24 -36.67
CA ALA A 437 20.39 -36.32 -35.25
C ALA A 437 20.77 -35.06 -34.45
N GLN A 438 21.89 -34.41 -34.78
CA GLN A 438 22.27 -33.10 -34.23
C GLN A 438 21.26 -32.02 -34.67
N SER A 439 20.82 -32.03 -35.93
CA SER A 439 19.78 -31.10 -36.41
C SER A 439 18.44 -31.31 -35.69
N ASP A 440 18.06 -32.56 -35.42
CA ASP A 440 16.81 -32.89 -34.74
C ASP A 440 16.89 -32.63 -33.23
N LYS A 441 18.05 -32.86 -32.60
CA LYS A 441 18.34 -32.38 -31.25
C LYS A 441 18.16 -30.86 -31.15
N MET A 442 18.71 -30.09 -32.09
CA MET A 442 18.57 -28.63 -32.10
C MET A 442 17.11 -28.19 -32.28
N LYS A 443 16.34 -28.84 -33.17
CA LYS A 443 14.88 -28.59 -33.31
C LYS A 443 14.12 -28.90 -32.03
N LEU A 444 14.47 -29.99 -31.33
CA LEU A 444 13.85 -30.36 -30.06
C LEU A 444 14.24 -29.41 -28.92
N GLN A 445 15.49 -28.94 -28.85
CA GLN A 445 15.91 -27.90 -27.89
C GLN A 445 15.13 -26.60 -28.11
N LEU A 446 15.08 -26.09 -29.34
CA LEU A 446 14.27 -24.92 -29.70
C LEU A 446 12.78 -25.12 -29.37
N ARG A 447 12.24 -26.34 -29.54
CA ARG A 447 10.85 -26.63 -29.18
C ARG A 447 10.63 -26.75 -27.67
N VAL A 448 11.61 -27.19 -26.90
CA VAL A 448 11.59 -27.17 -25.44
C VAL A 448 11.66 -25.72 -24.94
N GLU A 449 12.53 -24.88 -25.49
CA GLU A 449 12.63 -23.44 -25.20
C GLU A 449 11.32 -22.71 -25.55
N GLU A 450 10.72 -22.99 -26.72
CA GLU A 450 9.39 -22.51 -27.08
C GLU A 450 8.31 -22.92 -26.07
N LEU A 451 8.35 -24.17 -25.57
CA LEU A 451 7.36 -24.67 -24.63
C LEU A 451 7.59 -24.10 -23.22
N GLN A 452 8.84 -23.93 -22.79
CA GLN A 452 9.19 -23.20 -21.57
C GLN A 452 8.65 -21.76 -21.64
N HIS A 453 8.91 -21.02 -22.72
CA HIS A 453 8.36 -19.68 -22.90
C HIS A 453 6.82 -19.61 -23.04
N LYS A 454 6.14 -20.73 -23.33
CA LYS A 454 4.66 -20.81 -23.41
C LYS A 454 4.00 -21.31 -22.12
N TYR A 455 4.74 -22.00 -21.25
CA TYR A 455 4.20 -22.70 -20.08
C TYR A 455 4.96 -22.46 -18.76
N GLU A 456 6.05 -21.69 -18.73
CA GLU A 456 6.60 -21.14 -17.46
C GLU A 456 5.57 -20.18 -16.83
N PRO A 457 5.14 -20.39 -15.57
CA PRO A 457 4.47 -19.36 -14.80
C PRO A 457 5.41 -18.17 -14.58
N LYS A 458 4.89 -16.94 -14.60
CA LYS A 458 5.68 -15.69 -14.43
C LYS A 458 6.27 -15.48 -13.01
N GLU A 459 6.31 -16.50 -12.17
CA GLU A 459 6.51 -16.37 -10.71
C GLU A 459 7.56 -17.35 -10.12
N SER A 460 8.61 -17.69 -10.88
CA SER A 460 9.73 -18.53 -10.37
C SER A 460 11.12 -17.91 -10.49
N LYS A 461 11.26 -16.65 -10.93
CA LYS A 461 12.52 -15.88 -10.93
C LYS A 461 12.56 -14.83 -9.81
N ARG A 462 12.25 -15.28 -8.59
CA ARG A 462 12.60 -14.64 -7.31
C ARG A 462 13.35 -15.67 -6.45
N ASN A 463 14.13 -15.18 -5.48
CA ASN A 463 14.78 -15.96 -4.41
C ASN A 463 16.06 -16.73 -4.76
N LEU A 464 17.10 -16.05 -5.30
CA LEU A 464 18.48 -16.45 -4.96
C LEU A 464 18.86 -15.87 -3.59
N THR A 465 18.27 -16.46 -2.54
CA THR A 465 18.73 -16.46 -1.14
C THR A 465 19.26 -15.15 -0.54
N GLU A 466 18.37 -14.42 0.14
CA GLU A 466 18.80 -13.58 1.27
C GLU A 466 19.43 -14.43 2.39
N LYS A 467 20.39 -13.86 3.12
CA LYS A 467 21.15 -14.56 4.17
C LYS A 467 20.34 -14.70 5.47
N ARG A 468 19.53 -15.75 5.59
CA ARG A 468 18.89 -16.15 6.86
C ARG A 468 19.93 -16.49 7.94
N LYS A 469 20.25 -15.54 8.81
CA LYS A 469 20.88 -15.83 10.12
C LYS A 469 19.91 -16.68 10.96
N LYS A 470 20.42 -17.74 11.59
CA LYS A 470 19.65 -18.60 12.51
C LYS A 470 19.92 -18.16 13.96
N VAL A 471 18.86 -17.97 14.74
CA VAL A 471 18.90 -17.99 16.21
C VAL A 471 18.06 -19.19 16.68
N LYS A 472 18.38 -19.77 17.84
CA LYS A 472 17.75 -20.99 18.37
C LYS A 472 17.30 -20.80 19.82
N LEU A 473 16.47 -21.76 20.29
CA LEU A 473 16.07 -22.06 21.67
C LEU A 473 14.93 -21.20 22.25
N PRO A 474 14.10 -21.76 23.17
CA PRO A 474 13.64 -23.16 23.25
C PRO A 474 12.14 -23.36 23.62
N VAL A 475 11.65 -24.60 23.42
CA VAL A 475 10.73 -25.44 24.26
C VAL A 475 9.68 -24.71 25.16
N ASP A 476 8.36 -25.00 25.12
CA ASP A 476 7.58 -26.04 24.39
C ASP A 476 6.31 -25.44 23.68
N VAL A 477 5.05 -25.92 23.66
CA VAL A 477 4.28 -26.98 24.38
C VAL A 477 3.32 -27.71 23.43
N ALA A 478 3.11 -29.02 23.65
CA ALA A 478 2.20 -29.91 22.89
C ALA A 478 0.77 -30.02 23.53
N PRO A 479 -0.17 -30.89 23.09
CA PRO A 479 -0.22 -31.76 21.89
C PRO A 479 -1.58 -31.74 21.11
N SER A 480 -1.64 -32.44 19.95
CA SER A 480 -2.82 -33.13 19.33
C SER A 480 -2.76 -33.09 17.78
N SER A 481 -3.02 -34.15 17.00
CA SER A 481 -3.09 -35.60 17.27
C SER A 481 -3.04 -36.41 15.94
N LYS A 482 -2.90 -37.75 16.03
CA LYS A 482 -3.15 -38.79 14.99
C LYS A 482 -2.06 -39.07 13.93
N GLU A 483 -1.20 -40.01 14.31
CA GLU A 483 -0.63 -41.14 13.53
C GLU A 483 -1.64 -41.96 12.67
N PRO A 484 -1.27 -43.05 11.92
CA PRO A 484 0.08 -43.56 11.49
C PRO A 484 0.14 -44.03 9.98
N LEU A 485 1.21 -44.78 9.63
CA LEU A 485 1.45 -45.61 8.40
C LEU A 485 1.92 -44.88 7.11
N LYS A 486 2.86 -45.40 6.29
CA LYS A 486 3.77 -46.55 6.46
C LYS A 486 5.09 -46.42 5.63
N ARG A 487 6.19 -46.76 6.31
CA ARG A 487 7.54 -47.21 5.86
C ARG A 487 7.70 -47.81 4.45
N PHE A 488 8.77 -47.42 3.75
CA PHE A 488 9.69 -48.32 3.00
C PHE A 488 11.11 -47.72 2.92
N GLU A 489 12.15 -48.56 2.80
CA GLU A 489 13.58 -48.20 2.91
C GLU A 489 14.42 -48.80 1.76
N GLN A 490 15.36 -48.03 1.19
CA GLN A 490 16.68 -48.41 0.62
C GLN A 490 17.32 -47.12 0.03
N VAL A 491 18.56 -46.65 0.30
CA VAL A 491 19.92 -47.21 0.57
C VAL A 491 20.82 -47.20 -0.68
N LEU A 492 22.13 -46.98 -0.48
CA LEU A 492 23.20 -46.59 -1.44
C LEU A 492 23.21 -45.08 -1.75
N SER A 493 24.13 -44.22 -1.28
CA SER A 493 25.55 -44.30 -0.87
C SER A 493 26.57 -44.27 -2.02
N VAL A 494 27.25 -43.13 -2.17
CA VAL A 494 28.71 -43.00 -2.38
C VAL A 494 29.16 -41.71 -1.68
N GLU A 495 30.17 -41.79 -0.83
CA GLU A 495 30.93 -40.64 -0.31
C GLU A 495 32.24 -40.50 -1.10
N MET A 496 32.80 -39.29 -1.15
CA MET A 496 34.25 -39.11 -1.26
C MET A 496 34.67 -37.95 -0.35
N GLU A 497 35.74 -38.16 0.40
CA GLU A 497 36.36 -37.17 1.30
C GLU A 497 37.24 -36.19 0.51
N GLU A 498 37.65 -35.07 1.14
CA GLU A 498 39.08 -34.88 1.44
C GLU A 498 39.34 -33.77 2.50
N THR A 499 39.71 -34.22 3.70
CA THR A 499 40.79 -33.72 4.57
C THR A 499 41.01 -32.22 4.90
N ASN A 500 40.95 -31.93 6.22
CA ASN A 500 41.94 -31.15 7.02
C ASN A 500 42.07 -29.61 6.79
N THR A 501 42.60 -28.78 7.70
CA THR A 501 43.43 -28.97 8.92
C THR A 501 42.92 -28.20 10.18
N LYS A 502 43.57 -28.44 11.35
CA LYS A 502 43.38 -27.73 12.64
C LYS A 502 44.43 -26.62 12.86
N THR A 503 44.12 -25.66 13.74
CA THR A 503 44.99 -25.10 14.83
C THR A 503 44.14 -24.20 15.75
N THR A 504 43.89 -24.56 17.02
CA THR A 504 44.55 -24.06 18.27
C THR A 504 44.51 -22.53 18.45
N ASP A 505 43.84 -21.92 19.45
CA ASP A 505 43.80 -22.08 20.93
C ASP A 505 44.76 -21.12 21.68
N THR A 506 44.37 -20.76 22.92
CA THR A 506 45.04 -19.95 24.00
C THR A 506 44.29 -18.61 24.28
N GLU A 507 43.59 -18.36 25.40
CA GLU A 507 44.00 -18.14 26.83
C GLU A 507 44.75 -16.80 27.09
N VAL A 508 44.64 -16.07 28.23
CA VAL A 508 43.96 -16.24 29.55
C VAL A 508 43.54 -14.87 30.15
N GLN A 509 42.65 -14.88 31.16
CA GLN A 509 42.61 -14.00 32.37
C GLN A 509 42.19 -12.50 32.33
N CYS A 510 42.08 -11.84 33.50
CA CYS A 510 40.88 -11.71 34.36
C CYS A 510 41.08 -10.70 35.55
N VAL A 511 39.98 -10.22 36.15
CA VAL A 511 39.85 -9.55 37.49
C VAL A 511 40.53 -8.16 37.73
N PRO A 512 40.25 -7.38 38.82
CA PRO A 512 39.58 -6.07 38.63
C PRO A 512 40.14 -4.89 39.49
N LYS A 513 39.39 -3.78 39.59
CA LYS A 513 38.93 -3.27 40.91
C LYS A 513 37.74 -2.27 40.89
N THR A 514 37.27 -2.00 42.10
CA THR A 514 36.17 -1.17 42.63
C THR A 514 36.25 0.35 42.29
N GLU A 515 35.34 1.27 42.69
CA GLU A 515 34.43 1.40 43.87
C GLU A 515 33.20 2.31 43.49
N ILE A 516 31.92 2.03 43.88
CA ILE A 516 31.16 2.55 45.08
C ILE A 516 30.61 4.01 44.93
N LEU A 517 29.38 4.45 45.34
CA LEU A 517 28.15 3.90 45.98
C LEU A 517 26.88 4.74 45.59
N SER A 518 25.67 4.18 45.47
CA SER A 518 24.42 4.27 46.33
C SER A 518 23.93 5.68 46.81
N SER A 519 22.66 6.00 47.15
CA SER A 519 21.43 5.28 47.64
C SER A 519 20.19 6.22 47.42
N THR A 520 18.86 5.93 47.44
CA THR A 520 17.95 4.85 47.97
C THR A 520 17.64 5.02 49.49
N GLN A 521 16.41 5.01 50.07
CA GLN A 521 15.01 4.56 49.78
C GLN A 521 13.95 5.55 50.41
N VAL A 522 12.74 5.82 49.87
CA VAL A 522 11.37 5.21 50.10
C VAL A 522 10.71 5.40 51.49
N SER A 523 9.39 5.78 51.55
CA SER A 523 8.30 5.27 52.47
C SER A 523 7.10 6.23 52.70
N LEU A 524 5.94 5.65 53.05
CA LEU A 524 4.63 6.22 53.50
C LEU A 524 4.22 5.49 54.82
N PRO A 525 3.01 5.60 55.45
CA PRO A 525 1.90 6.59 55.45
C PRO A 525 1.40 6.95 56.90
N VAL A 526 0.14 7.46 57.02
CA VAL A 526 -0.87 7.33 58.12
C VAL A 526 -1.31 8.64 58.81
N SER A 527 -2.61 8.67 59.18
CA SER A 527 -3.45 9.80 59.60
C SER A 527 -3.74 9.84 61.10
N GLU A 528 -4.20 10.98 61.65
CA GLU A 528 -5.32 10.95 62.62
C GLU A 528 -6.05 12.30 62.83
N SER A 529 -7.06 12.27 63.72
CA SER A 529 -8.14 13.25 63.99
C SER A 529 -7.77 14.71 64.31
N GLY A 530 -8.75 15.61 64.19
CA GLY A 530 -8.68 17.00 64.69
C GLY A 530 -9.80 17.35 65.68
N LEU A 531 -9.80 18.58 66.21
CA LEU A 531 -10.91 19.19 66.98
C LEU A 531 -10.79 20.73 67.02
N ARG A 532 -11.90 21.45 67.32
CA ARG A 532 -11.95 22.92 67.47
C ARG A 532 -11.58 23.37 68.90
N PRO A 533 -11.39 24.70 69.12
CA PRO A 533 -12.48 25.44 69.78
C PRO A 533 -12.78 26.83 69.19
N SER A 534 -13.92 27.41 69.60
CA SER A 534 -14.43 28.74 69.17
C SER A 534 -14.31 29.80 70.29
N LYS A 535 -14.32 31.10 69.97
CA LYS A 535 -14.69 32.19 70.90
C LYS A 535 -15.10 33.51 70.20
N CYS A 536 -15.90 34.32 70.90
CA CYS A 536 -16.57 35.56 70.43
C CYS A 536 -15.72 36.83 70.79
N VAL A 537 -16.11 38.12 70.62
CA VAL A 537 -17.42 38.79 70.40
C VAL A 537 -17.23 40.27 69.92
N LYS A 538 -18.24 40.86 69.22
CA LYS A 538 -18.75 42.28 69.04
C LYS A 538 -17.80 43.53 69.24
N THR A 539 -18.07 44.78 68.81
CA THR A 539 -19.32 45.60 68.61
C THR A 539 -19.22 46.74 67.54
N ASN A 540 -20.34 47.00 66.87
CA ASN A 540 -21.01 48.29 66.49
C ASN A 540 -20.26 49.54 65.94
N THR A 541 -20.79 50.10 64.83
CA THR A 541 -21.31 51.51 64.68
C THR A 541 -22.44 51.50 63.61
N ASP A 542 -23.34 52.51 63.58
CA ASP A 542 -24.64 52.51 62.85
C ASP A 542 -24.80 53.57 61.73
N VAL A 543 -25.57 53.20 60.67
CA VAL A 543 -26.61 54.00 59.93
C VAL A 543 -26.18 55.28 59.14
N PRO A 544 -26.84 55.72 58.02
CA PRO A 544 -28.11 55.26 57.39
C PRO A 544 -28.09 54.84 55.89
N VAL A 545 -29.02 53.93 55.57
CA VAL A 545 -30.01 53.91 54.46
C VAL A 545 -29.71 54.62 53.12
N GLU A 546 -29.71 53.84 52.03
CA GLU A 546 -30.46 54.14 50.78
C GLU A 546 -30.75 52.84 50.00
N ILE A 547 -31.79 52.80 49.13
CA ILE A 547 -32.24 51.60 48.40
C ILE A 547 -32.43 51.90 46.90
N PRO A 548 -31.81 51.11 46.01
CA PRO A 548 -32.38 50.82 44.68
C PRO A 548 -32.56 49.31 44.41
N ASN A 549 -33.64 48.94 43.72
CA ASN A 549 -33.90 47.57 43.27
C ASN A 549 -32.91 47.11 42.16
N PRO A 550 -32.46 45.83 42.17
CA PRO A 550 -31.79 45.22 41.03
C PRO A 550 -32.79 44.83 39.92
N ARG A 551 -32.29 44.74 38.67
CA ARG A 551 -32.99 44.10 37.55
C ARG A 551 -32.42 42.69 37.29
N SER A 552 -33.19 41.93 36.50
CA SER A 552 -32.95 40.57 35.96
C SER A 552 -31.63 40.43 35.15
N PRO A 553 -31.16 39.21 34.76
CA PRO A 553 -31.94 37.96 34.59
C PRO A 553 -31.31 36.62 35.06
N VAL A 554 -32.12 35.55 34.92
CA VAL A 554 -31.73 34.13 34.96
C VAL A 554 -32.24 33.48 33.66
N ASN A 555 -31.53 32.46 33.15
CA ASN A 555 -31.77 31.87 31.83
C ASN A 555 -32.84 30.75 31.83
N ASP A 556 -33.49 30.57 30.68
CA ASP A 556 -34.34 29.41 30.40
C ASP A 556 -33.52 28.10 30.25
N CYS A 557 -34.02 27.01 30.82
CA CYS A 557 -33.74 25.65 30.34
C CYS A 557 -35.00 25.06 29.72
N LYS A 558 -34.87 24.43 28.54
CA LYS A 558 -35.99 23.81 27.82
C LYS A 558 -35.89 22.29 27.84
N GLU A 559 -36.60 21.64 28.76
CA GLU A 559 -36.86 20.21 28.63
C GLU A 559 -37.82 19.92 27.46
N LYS A 560 -37.54 18.86 26.71
CA LYS A 560 -38.51 18.20 25.82
C LYS A 560 -38.92 16.89 26.49
N GLN A 561 -40.21 16.65 26.65
CA GLN A 561 -40.70 15.37 27.18
C GLN A 561 -41.44 14.57 26.11
N GLU A 562 -40.97 13.35 25.83
CA GLU A 562 -41.63 12.42 24.92
C GLU A 562 -42.95 11.91 25.51
N ARG A 563 -44.04 11.99 24.75
CA ARG A 563 -45.26 11.24 25.06
C ARG A 563 -45.19 9.86 24.44
N LYS A 564 -45.12 8.82 25.27
CA LYS A 564 -45.39 7.43 24.87
C LYS A 564 -46.83 7.10 25.23
N GLU A 565 -47.64 6.76 24.24
CA GLU A 565 -49.02 6.34 24.46
C GLU A 565 -49.08 5.01 25.21
N LYS A 566 -49.99 4.92 26.20
CA LYS A 566 -50.60 3.66 26.62
C LYS A 566 -52.09 3.79 26.39
N VAL A 567 -52.63 2.98 25.48
CA VAL A 567 -54.07 2.87 25.25
C VAL A 567 -54.61 1.82 26.22
N GLU A 568 -55.26 2.25 27.30
CA GLU A 568 -56.10 1.37 28.11
C GLU A 568 -57.56 1.51 27.63
N MET A 569 -58.10 0.42 27.10
CA MET A 569 -59.37 0.38 26.39
C MET A 569 -60.52 0.16 27.38
N ILE A 570 -60.98 1.23 28.03
CA ILE A 570 -62.09 1.15 28.99
C ILE A 570 -63.40 0.85 28.25
N HIS A 571 -63.93 -0.36 28.47
CA HIS A 571 -65.17 -0.84 27.87
C HIS A 571 -66.36 -0.44 28.77
N VAL A 572 -67.12 0.58 28.36
CA VAL A 572 -68.37 1.00 29.03
C VAL A 572 -69.56 0.55 28.20
N GLY A 573 -70.39 -0.35 28.74
CA GLY A 573 -71.60 -0.82 28.08
C GLY A 573 -72.74 0.19 28.18
N SER A 574 -73.30 0.60 27.04
CA SER A 574 -74.44 1.53 26.98
C SER A 574 -75.72 0.89 27.50
N VAL A 575 -76.18 1.32 28.68
CA VAL A 575 -77.54 1.04 29.16
C VAL A 575 -78.52 2.01 28.49
N SER A 576 -79.69 1.49 28.09
CA SER A 576 -80.74 2.25 27.42
C SER A 576 -81.54 3.15 28.37
N THR A 577 -81.68 4.43 27.99
CA THR A 577 -82.85 5.27 28.31
C THR A 577 -83.13 6.20 27.12
N MET A 578 -84.41 6.50 26.87
CA MET A 578 -84.87 7.35 25.76
C MET A 578 -84.77 8.83 26.10
N GLU A 579 -84.60 9.71 25.11
CA GLU A 579 -85.47 10.89 24.87
C GLU A 579 -85.06 11.69 23.61
N ASN A 580 -85.97 12.57 23.15
CA ASN A 580 -85.84 13.58 22.09
C ASN A 580 -86.09 13.17 20.62
N GLU A 581 -87.35 12.83 20.32
CA GLU A 581 -87.97 13.25 19.04
C GLU A 581 -88.46 14.71 19.15
N CYS A 582 -87.76 15.68 18.54
CA CYS A 582 -88.34 16.93 18.01
C CYS A 582 -87.26 17.90 17.50
N ALA A 583 -87.23 18.16 16.18
CA ALA A 583 -87.00 19.47 15.55
C ALA A 583 -86.79 19.29 14.04
N GLN A 584 -87.88 19.30 13.27
CA GLN A 584 -87.81 19.42 11.81
C GLN A 584 -88.83 20.47 11.33
N GLN A 585 -88.37 21.71 11.23
CA GLN A 585 -89.00 22.83 10.52
C GLN A 585 -87.92 23.86 10.15
#